data_AF-A0A3M2CV97-F1
#
_entry.id   AF-A0A3M2CV97-F1
#
_cell.length_a   1.000
_cell.length_b   1.000
_cell.length_c   1.000
_cell.angle_alpha   90.00
_cell.angle_beta   90.00
_cell.angle_gamma   90.00
#
_symmetry.space_group_name_H-M   'P 1'
#
loop_
_entity.id
_entity.type
_entity.pdbx_description
1 polymer ?
#
loop_
_entity_poly.entity_id
_entity_poly.type
_entity_poly.pdbx_seq_one_letter_code
_entity_poly.pdbx_strand_id
1 'polypeptide(L)'
;MEILERQVIFQNNKWLLVRCLFIFLVLASSSILYAQAHEQPKLLKFEEFTEMEKEKSLIVEKFYPIGWSKDGKFAYLVEPADEACGCYFAKVVVQDLRSDKKLWSYSYVGKEGAKESIDTFWKSNKKKISQKLRKYGIIALSTGGFALIKGDIRWRDNLLRAELKVTKNPDIEDDFNKISSIVLELISERKGRKTIYAERFGPKSYSGILDARVVGYLKSPFEARVAFILVKVRRGYEGLPHVTVNEVIGADLISGFKK
;
A
#
# COMPACT_ATOMS: atom_id res chain seq x y z
N MET A 1 -26.50 55.81 -39.31
CA MET A 1 -25.67 55.47 -38.13
C MET A 1 -26.25 54.31 -37.32
N GLU A 2 -27.57 54.25 -37.06
CA GLU A 2 -28.19 53.15 -36.29
C GLU A 2 -27.99 51.73 -36.83
N ILE A 3 -27.83 51.55 -38.15
CA ILE A 3 -27.64 50.22 -38.76
C ILE A 3 -26.24 49.64 -38.46
N LEU A 4 -25.24 50.50 -38.29
CA LEU A 4 -23.86 50.09 -37.98
C LEU A 4 -23.69 49.70 -36.51
N GLU A 5 -24.37 50.38 -35.58
CA GLU A 5 -24.34 50.02 -34.15
C GLU A 5 -25.01 48.67 -33.86
N ARG A 6 -26.08 48.32 -34.57
CA ARG A 6 -26.73 47.01 -34.40
C ARG A 6 -25.87 45.83 -34.87
N GLN A 7 -24.98 46.02 -35.86
CA GLN A 7 -24.10 44.95 -36.33
C GLN A 7 -22.96 44.63 -35.34
N VAL A 8 -22.44 45.63 -34.63
CA VAL A 8 -21.34 45.46 -33.66
C VAL A 8 -21.82 44.70 -32.40
N ILE A 9 -23.03 45.01 -31.92
CA ILE A 9 -23.63 44.31 -30.76
C ILE A 9 -23.91 42.83 -31.09
N PHE A 10 -24.31 42.54 -32.33
CA PHE A 10 -24.60 41.16 -32.77
C PHE A 10 -23.34 40.29 -32.90
N GLN A 11 -22.17 40.88 -33.25
CA GLN A 11 -20.91 40.14 -33.31
C GLN A 11 -20.32 39.83 -31.92
N ASN A 12 -20.44 40.74 -30.96
CA ASN A 12 -19.95 40.50 -29.59
C ASN A 12 -20.71 39.36 -28.88
N ASN A 13 -22.01 39.22 -29.12
CA ASN A 13 -22.81 38.14 -28.55
C ASN A 13 -22.47 36.75 -29.12
N LYS A 14 -22.01 36.67 -30.38
CA LYS A 14 -21.55 35.39 -30.98
C LYS A 14 -20.27 34.88 -30.33
N TRP A 15 -19.33 35.77 -30.00
CA TRP A 15 -18.08 35.40 -29.32
C TRP A 15 -18.30 34.97 -27.86
N LEU A 16 -19.27 35.56 -27.17
CA LEU A 16 -19.64 35.16 -25.81
C LEU A 16 -20.22 33.73 -25.78
N LEU A 17 -21.10 33.40 -26.73
CA LEU A 17 -21.69 32.06 -26.87
C LEU A 17 -20.63 31.00 -27.19
N VAL A 18 -19.68 31.29 -28.08
CA VAL A 18 -18.58 30.36 -28.41
C VAL A 18 -17.67 30.11 -27.22
N ARG A 19 -17.34 31.15 -26.42
CA ARG A 19 -16.53 30.99 -25.19
C ARG A 19 -17.26 30.17 -24.13
N CYS A 20 -18.55 30.40 -23.91
CA CYS A 20 -19.36 29.60 -22.99
C CYS A 20 -19.45 28.13 -23.43
N LEU A 21 -19.64 27.87 -24.74
CA LEU A 21 -19.69 26.51 -25.27
C LEU A 21 -18.34 25.79 -25.12
N PHE A 22 -17.22 26.49 -25.33
CA PHE A 22 -15.87 25.93 -25.19
C PHE A 22 -15.53 25.62 -23.72
N ILE A 23 -15.91 26.49 -22.79
CA ILE A 23 -15.76 26.24 -21.34
C ILE A 23 -16.62 25.04 -20.93
N PHE A 24 -17.86 24.93 -21.43
CA PHE A 24 -18.73 23.79 -21.14
C PHE A 24 -18.18 22.47 -21.73
N LEU A 25 -17.58 22.50 -22.91
CA LEU A 25 -16.92 21.33 -23.53
C LEU A 25 -15.65 20.90 -22.79
N VAL A 26 -14.83 21.85 -22.31
CA VAL A 26 -13.64 21.55 -21.48
C VAL A 26 -14.06 20.99 -20.11
N LEU A 27 -15.14 21.50 -19.52
CA LEU A 27 -15.68 20.97 -18.26
C LEU A 27 -16.35 19.59 -18.45
N ALA A 28 -17.09 19.38 -19.54
CA ALA A 28 -17.72 18.09 -19.84
C ALA A 28 -16.71 16.99 -20.18
N SER A 29 -15.61 17.32 -20.87
CA SER A 29 -14.56 16.35 -21.20
C SER A 29 -13.70 15.94 -19.99
N SER A 30 -13.56 16.80 -18.98
CA SER A 30 -12.92 16.43 -17.71
C SER A 30 -13.73 15.45 -16.85
N SER A 31 -15.02 15.27 -17.17
CA SER A 31 -15.94 14.41 -16.41
C SER A 31 -15.96 12.95 -16.89
N ILE A 32 -15.34 12.64 -18.03
CA ILE A 32 -15.04 11.26 -18.42
C ILE A 32 -13.76 10.83 -17.68
N LEU A 33 -13.77 10.98 -16.35
CA LEU A 33 -12.94 10.14 -15.51
C LEU A 33 -13.50 8.74 -15.73
N TYR A 34 -12.84 7.98 -16.61
CA TYR A 34 -13.11 6.57 -16.83
C TYR A 34 -13.43 5.96 -15.48
N ALA A 35 -14.66 5.46 -15.33
CA ALA A 35 -15.03 4.61 -14.23
C ALA A 35 -14.25 3.31 -14.42
N GLN A 36 -12.94 3.36 -14.19
CA GLN A 36 -12.07 2.21 -14.24
C GLN A 36 -12.59 1.29 -13.15
N ALA A 37 -13.30 0.24 -13.57
CA ALA A 37 -13.79 -0.75 -12.65
C ALA A 37 -12.54 -1.42 -12.06
N HIS A 38 -12.29 -1.22 -10.77
CA HIS A 38 -11.17 -1.89 -10.11
C HIS A 38 -11.37 -3.40 -10.18
N GLU A 39 -10.51 -4.07 -10.93
CA GLU A 39 -10.43 -5.53 -10.94
C GLU A 39 -9.96 -6.05 -9.58
N GLN A 40 -10.17 -7.35 -9.34
CA GLN A 40 -9.65 -7.99 -8.15
C GLN A 40 -8.12 -7.95 -8.17
N PRO A 41 -7.46 -7.52 -7.09
CA PRO A 41 -6.01 -7.51 -7.03
C PRO A 41 -5.46 -8.94 -7.00
N LYS A 42 -4.24 -9.12 -7.50
CA LYS A 42 -3.56 -10.42 -7.53
C LYS A 42 -2.66 -10.61 -6.32
N LEU A 43 -2.54 -11.86 -5.89
CA LEU A 43 -1.63 -12.25 -4.83
C LEU A 43 -0.18 -11.97 -5.24
N LEU A 44 0.52 -11.22 -4.42
CA LEU A 44 1.97 -11.09 -4.50
C LEU A 44 2.60 -12.18 -3.62
N LYS A 45 3.28 -13.14 -4.25
CA LYS A 45 3.88 -14.28 -3.56
C LYS A 45 5.22 -13.89 -2.94
N PHE A 46 5.49 -14.41 -1.73
CA PHE A 46 6.77 -14.30 -1.05
C PHE A 46 7.42 -15.68 -1.00
N GLU A 47 8.30 -15.96 -1.96
CA GLU A 47 8.92 -17.29 -2.13
C GLU A 47 9.61 -17.80 -0.86
N GLU A 48 10.22 -16.89 -0.10
CA GLU A 48 10.97 -17.21 1.14
C GLU A 48 10.12 -17.76 2.28
N PHE A 49 8.79 -17.62 2.24
CA PHE A 49 7.90 -18.22 3.24
C PHE A 49 7.26 -19.53 2.79
N THR A 50 7.49 -19.95 1.55
CA THR A 50 6.82 -21.13 0.97
C THR A 50 7.21 -22.43 1.70
N GLU A 51 8.48 -22.58 2.08
CA GLU A 51 8.93 -23.80 2.80
C GLU A 51 8.45 -23.82 4.26
N MET A 52 8.50 -22.69 4.98
CA MET A 52 7.99 -22.60 6.35
C MET A 52 6.48 -22.87 6.44
N GLU A 53 5.72 -22.46 5.42
CA GLU A 53 4.29 -22.77 5.32
C GLU A 53 4.05 -24.27 5.11
N LYS A 54 4.86 -24.93 4.27
CA LYS A 54 4.78 -26.40 4.06
C LYS A 54 5.08 -27.19 5.33
N GLU A 55 6.04 -26.72 6.13
CA GLU A 55 6.38 -27.31 7.43
C GLU A 55 5.30 -27.07 8.51
N LYS A 56 4.24 -26.30 8.21
CA LYS A 56 3.18 -25.91 9.14
C LYS A 56 3.68 -25.21 10.40
N SER A 57 4.86 -24.58 10.34
CA SER A 57 5.38 -23.76 11.42
C SER A 57 4.90 -22.30 11.32
N LEU A 58 4.38 -21.90 10.16
CA LEU A 58 4.01 -20.53 9.84
C LEU A 58 2.75 -20.46 8.95
N ILE A 59 1.78 -19.61 9.32
CA ILE A 59 0.66 -19.20 8.48
C ILE A 59 0.99 -17.83 7.87
N VAL A 60 1.02 -17.76 6.55
CA VAL A 60 1.45 -16.54 5.84
C VAL A 60 0.24 -15.64 5.56
N GLU A 61 0.24 -14.43 6.10
CA GLU A 61 -0.67 -13.37 5.66
C GLU A 61 -0.41 -13.05 4.19
N LYS A 62 -1.46 -13.20 3.38
CA LYS A 62 -1.37 -12.96 1.94
C LYS A 62 -1.48 -11.48 1.63
N PHE A 63 -0.72 -11.02 0.65
CA PHE A 63 -0.62 -9.61 0.29
C PHE A 63 -1.03 -9.36 -1.17
N TYR A 64 -1.89 -8.37 -1.39
CA TYR A 64 -2.51 -8.07 -2.68
C TYR A 64 -2.39 -6.57 -2.98
N PRO A 65 -1.33 -6.13 -3.68
CA PRO A 65 -1.19 -4.73 -4.05
C PRO A 65 -2.32 -4.32 -5.02
N ILE A 66 -2.90 -3.15 -4.81
CA ILE A 66 -4.04 -2.67 -5.61
C ILE A 66 -3.58 -1.57 -6.57
N GLY A 67 -2.97 -0.50 -6.04
CA GLY A 67 -2.72 0.68 -6.85
C GLY A 67 -2.03 1.82 -6.12
N TRP A 68 -1.71 2.85 -6.89
CA TRP A 68 -1.05 4.07 -6.43
C TRP A 68 -1.91 5.29 -6.76
N SER A 69 -1.85 6.32 -5.93
CA SER A 69 -2.24 7.66 -6.37
C SER A 69 -1.02 8.45 -6.86
N LYS A 70 -1.27 9.46 -7.68
CA LYS A 70 -0.22 10.37 -8.16
C LYS A 70 0.45 11.16 -7.03
N ASP A 71 -0.21 11.29 -5.89
CA ASP A 71 0.25 12.07 -4.73
C ASP A 71 0.81 11.20 -3.60
N GLY A 72 1.18 9.95 -3.89
CA GLY A 72 1.97 9.11 -2.99
C GLY A 72 1.18 8.26 -2.00
N LYS A 73 -0.11 8.02 -2.27
CA LYS A 73 -0.89 7.02 -1.53
C LYS A 73 -0.76 5.67 -2.21
N PHE A 74 -0.85 4.64 -1.39
CA PHE A 74 -0.81 3.26 -1.84
C PHE A 74 -1.96 2.49 -1.23
N ALA A 75 -2.58 1.65 -2.05
CA ALA A 75 -3.66 0.78 -1.64
C ALA A 75 -3.26 -0.68 -1.80
N TYR A 76 -3.65 -1.48 -0.82
CA TYR A 76 -3.40 -2.90 -0.80
C TYR A 76 -4.51 -3.63 -0.02
N LEU A 77 -4.64 -4.92 -0.26
CA LEU A 77 -5.46 -5.84 0.50
C LEU A 77 -4.55 -6.87 1.17
N VAL A 78 -4.89 -7.27 2.38
CA VAL A 78 -4.30 -8.44 3.04
C VAL A 78 -5.39 -9.45 3.41
N GLU A 79 -5.05 -10.73 3.38
CA GLU A 79 -5.82 -11.80 4.03
C GLU A 79 -5.03 -12.25 5.27
N PRO A 80 -5.37 -11.74 6.46
CA PRO A 80 -4.76 -12.16 7.72
C PRO A 80 -4.81 -13.68 7.90
N ALA A 81 -3.85 -14.22 8.65
CA ALA A 81 -3.84 -15.62 9.04
C ALA A 81 -5.13 -16.00 9.79
N ASP A 82 -5.72 -17.14 9.43
CA ASP A 82 -6.81 -17.76 10.20
C ASP A 82 -6.21 -18.68 11.27
N GLU A 83 -6.26 -18.24 12.52
CA GLU A 83 -5.77 -18.98 13.68
C GLU A 83 -6.87 -19.89 14.25
N ALA A 84 -7.41 -20.76 13.38
CA ALA A 84 -8.44 -21.76 13.70
C ALA A 84 -9.87 -21.24 14.02
N CYS A 85 -10.24 -20.05 13.53
CA CYS A 85 -11.64 -19.61 13.52
C CYS A 85 -12.45 -20.35 12.44
N GLY A 86 -11.80 -20.83 11.37
CA GLY A 86 -12.51 -21.33 10.19
C GLY A 86 -13.26 -20.19 9.48
N CYS A 87 -12.73 -18.98 9.59
CA CYS A 87 -13.33 -17.74 9.14
C CYS A 87 -12.49 -17.12 8.03
N TYR A 88 -13.13 -16.49 7.05
CA TYR A 88 -12.42 -15.74 6.02
C TYR A 88 -12.12 -14.31 6.50
N PHE A 89 -10.86 -13.91 6.49
CA PHE A 89 -10.45 -12.55 6.87
C PHE A 89 -9.94 -11.78 5.65
N ALA A 90 -10.40 -10.54 5.51
CA ALA A 90 -9.85 -9.62 4.52
C ALA A 90 -9.76 -8.20 5.08
N LYS A 91 -8.71 -7.48 4.71
CA LYS A 91 -8.54 -6.07 5.06
C LYS A 91 -8.01 -5.28 3.89
N VAL A 92 -8.75 -4.27 3.48
CA VAL A 92 -8.30 -3.27 2.49
C VAL A 92 -7.77 -2.06 3.22
N VAL A 93 -6.62 -1.55 2.79
CA VAL A 93 -5.96 -0.37 3.37
C VAL A 93 -5.62 0.63 2.28
N VAL A 94 -5.82 1.91 2.58
CA VAL A 94 -5.22 3.03 1.84
C VAL A 94 -4.32 3.78 2.81
N GLN A 95 -3.04 3.88 2.47
CA GLN A 95 -2.00 4.50 3.27
C GLN A 95 -1.35 5.65 2.49
N ASP A 96 -1.08 6.76 3.17
CA ASP A 96 -0.19 7.80 2.66
C ASP A 96 1.25 7.39 2.93
N LEU A 97 2.04 7.12 1.88
CA LEU A 97 3.43 6.68 2.04
C LEU A 97 4.40 7.82 2.31
N ARG A 98 3.93 9.07 2.37
CA ARG A 98 4.77 10.21 2.82
C ARG A 98 4.85 10.26 4.33
N SER A 99 3.76 9.90 5.00
CA SER A 99 3.61 9.99 6.45
C SER A 99 3.42 8.63 7.13
N ASP A 100 3.31 7.55 6.34
CA ASP A 100 2.90 6.20 6.74
C ASP A 100 1.58 6.12 7.52
N LYS A 101 0.73 7.15 7.36
CA LYS A 101 -0.59 7.17 7.99
C LYS A 101 -1.59 6.36 7.18
N LYS A 102 -2.29 5.43 7.86
CA LYS A 102 -3.47 4.74 7.32
C LYS A 102 -4.62 5.74 7.20
N LEU A 103 -4.95 6.13 5.97
CA LEU A 103 -6.00 7.10 5.67
C LEU A 103 -7.39 6.48 5.73
N TRP A 104 -7.47 5.20 5.38
CA TRP A 104 -8.70 4.42 5.42
C TRP A 104 -8.38 2.93 5.48
N SER A 105 -9.23 2.19 6.19
CA SER A 105 -9.21 0.74 6.15
C SER A 105 -10.63 0.18 6.19
N TYR A 106 -10.79 -1.02 5.65
CA TYR A 106 -12.00 -1.81 5.74
C TYR A 106 -11.64 -3.26 6.06
N SER A 107 -12.05 -3.71 7.24
CA SER A 107 -11.88 -5.08 7.69
C SER A 107 -13.17 -5.87 7.48
N TYR A 108 -13.04 -7.13 7.10
CA TYR A 108 -14.11 -8.09 6.93
C TYR A 108 -13.76 -9.37 7.66
N VAL A 109 -14.74 -9.88 8.39
CA VAL A 109 -14.69 -11.19 9.04
C VAL A 109 -15.87 -11.97 8.50
N GLY A 110 -15.55 -13.07 7.85
CA GLY A 110 -16.52 -14.00 7.31
C GLY A 110 -17.28 -14.75 8.39
N LYS A 111 -18.35 -15.42 7.97
CA LYS A 111 -19.04 -16.36 8.86
C LYS A 111 -18.19 -17.62 9.04
N GLU A 112 -18.10 -18.09 10.27
CA GLU A 112 -17.47 -19.38 10.59
C GLU A 112 -18.08 -20.51 9.75
N GLY A 113 -17.21 -21.34 9.17
CA GLY A 113 -17.60 -22.49 8.34
C GLY A 113 -18.15 -22.13 6.95
N ALA A 114 -18.30 -20.84 6.61
CA ALA A 114 -18.68 -20.43 5.27
C ALA A 114 -17.51 -20.56 4.30
N LYS A 115 -17.77 -21.06 3.09
CA LYS A 115 -16.79 -21.16 2.00
C LYS A 115 -16.57 -19.81 1.31
N GLU A 116 -16.06 -18.84 2.06
CA GLU A 116 -15.72 -17.53 1.56
C GLU A 116 -14.27 -17.48 1.05
N SER A 117 -14.02 -16.55 0.14
CA SER A 117 -12.74 -16.36 -0.55
C SER A 117 -12.58 -14.93 -1.03
N ILE A 118 -11.37 -14.54 -1.45
CA ILE A 118 -11.12 -13.23 -2.06
C ILE A 118 -12.07 -12.90 -3.21
N ASP A 119 -12.46 -13.88 -4.02
CA ASP A 119 -13.39 -13.64 -5.14
C ASP A 119 -14.77 -13.22 -4.61
N THR A 120 -15.34 -14.01 -3.71
CA THR A 120 -16.65 -13.72 -3.10
C THR A 120 -16.64 -12.41 -2.31
N PHE A 121 -15.57 -12.15 -1.55
CA PHE A 121 -15.36 -10.91 -0.82
C PHE A 121 -15.28 -9.72 -1.77
N TRP A 122 -14.41 -9.80 -2.78
CA TRP A 122 -14.19 -8.70 -3.71
C TRP A 122 -15.44 -8.40 -4.50
N LYS A 123 -16.11 -9.41 -5.06
CA LYS A 123 -17.37 -9.25 -5.80
C LYS A 123 -18.44 -8.57 -4.97
N SER A 124 -18.62 -8.98 -3.71
CA SER A 124 -19.64 -8.42 -2.81
C SER A 124 -19.32 -6.99 -2.36
N ASN A 125 -18.03 -6.64 -2.26
CA ASN A 125 -17.59 -5.34 -1.74
C ASN A 125 -17.07 -4.38 -2.83
N LYS A 126 -17.01 -4.80 -4.09
CA LYS A 126 -16.38 -4.08 -5.21
C LYS A 126 -16.85 -2.64 -5.31
N LYS A 127 -18.17 -2.41 -5.29
CA LYS A 127 -18.75 -1.05 -5.41
C LYS A 127 -18.23 -0.12 -4.30
N LYS A 128 -18.26 -0.57 -3.05
CA LYS A 128 -17.82 0.19 -1.87
C LYS A 128 -16.31 0.44 -1.90
N ILE A 129 -15.52 -0.59 -2.21
CA ILE A 129 -14.05 -0.48 -2.30
C ILE A 129 -13.67 0.46 -3.45
N SER A 130 -14.20 0.28 -4.65
CA SER A 130 -13.93 1.15 -5.80
C SER A 130 -14.29 2.60 -5.54
N GLN A 131 -15.41 2.88 -4.85
CA GLN A 131 -15.76 4.25 -4.45
C GLN A 131 -14.70 4.87 -3.53
N LYS A 132 -14.19 4.11 -2.55
CA LYS A 132 -13.14 4.59 -1.65
C LYS A 132 -11.79 4.75 -2.36
N LEU A 133 -11.41 3.81 -3.21
CA LEU A 133 -10.20 3.92 -4.04
C LEU A 133 -10.24 5.18 -4.92
N ARG A 134 -11.38 5.45 -5.59
CA ARG A 134 -11.57 6.68 -6.36
C ARG A 134 -11.47 7.94 -5.50
N LYS A 135 -12.08 7.94 -4.30
CA LYS A 135 -12.00 9.07 -3.36
C LYS A 135 -10.55 9.45 -3.04
N TYR A 136 -9.67 8.46 -2.92
CA TYR A 136 -8.24 8.67 -2.64
C TYR A 136 -7.37 8.77 -3.90
N GLY A 137 -7.97 8.82 -5.10
CA GLY A 137 -7.24 8.93 -6.36
C GLY A 137 -6.38 7.71 -6.69
N ILE A 138 -6.74 6.52 -6.17
CA ILE A 138 -6.00 5.29 -6.43
C ILE A 138 -6.28 4.78 -7.84
N ILE A 139 -5.23 4.74 -8.64
CA ILE A 139 -5.19 4.13 -9.96
C ILE A 139 -4.76 2.67 -9.76
N ALA A 140 -5.67 1.74 -10.04
CA ALA A 140 -5.33 0.33 -10.03
C ALA A 140 -4.34 0.02 -11.15
N LEU A 141 -3.29 -0.73 -10.82
CA LEU A 141 -2.42 -1.30 -11.82
C LEU A 141 -3.02 -2.64 -12.24
N SER A 142 -3.13 -2.86 -13.55
CA SER A 142 -3.64 -4.12 -14.09
C SER A 142 -2.76 -5.28 -13.67
N THR A 143 -3.31 -6.49 -13.81
CA THR A 143 -2.61 -7.76 -13.75
C THR A 143 -1.16 -7.67 -14.28
N GLY A 144 -0.16 -7.91 -13.43
CA GLY A 144 1.27 -7.88 -13.78
C GLY A 144 1.97 -6.53 -13.56
N GLY A 145 1.24 -5.47 -13.21
CA GLY A 145 1.82 -4.14 -12.95
C GLY A 145 2.62 -4.03 -11.65
N PHE A 146 2.56 -5.04 -10.79
CA PHE A 146 3.36 -5.13 -9.57
C PHE A 146 4.41 -6.23 -9.70
N ALA A 147 5.68 -5.82 -9.63
CA ALA A 147 6.80 -6.71 -9.46
C ALA A 147 7.43 -6.42 -8.10
N LEU A 148 7.52 -7.44 -7.24
CA LEU A 148 8.28 -7.34 -6.00
C LEU A 148 9.76 -7.33 -6.36
N ILE A 149 10.43 -6.21 -6.09
CA ILE A 149 11.87 -6.08 -6.39
C ILE A 149 12.65 -6.36 -5.12
N LYS A 150 13.65 -7.24 -5.22
CA LYS A 150 14.58 -7.57 -4.14
C LYS A 150 15.93 -6.86 -4.36
N GLY A 151 16.65 -6.60 -3.28
CA GLY A 151 18.00 -6.03 -3.32
C GLY A 151 18.04 -4.51 -3.46
N ASP A 152 19.16 -4.00 -3.97
CA ASP A 152 19.46 -2.57 -4.02
C ASP A 152 18.54 -1.81 -5.00
N ILE A 153 18.19 -0.58 -4.64
CA ILE A 153 17.38 0.32 -5.46
C ILE A 153 18.31 1.18 -6.30
N ARG A 154 18.30 0.97 -7.62
CA ARG A 154 18.89 1.92 -8.57
C ARG A 154 17.88 3.03 -8.87
N TRP A 155 18.27 4.28 -8.58
CA TRP A 155 17.51 5.47 -8.92
C TRP A 155 18.43 6.55 -9.49
N ARG A 156 18.27 6.82 -10.79
CA ARG A 156 19.19 7.67 -11.57
C ARG A 156 20.63 7.17 -11.41
N ASP A 157 21.53 8.02 -10.92
CA ASP A 157 22.95 7.79 -10.73
C ASP A 157 23.32 7.40 -9.27
N ASN A 158 22.31 7.03 -8.46
CA ASN A 158 22.47 6.69 -7.05
C ASN A 158 22.04 5.24 -6.79
N LEU A 159 22.82 4.54 -5.97
CA LEU A 159 22.45 3.26 -5.41
C LEU A 159 21.93 3.47 -3.98
N LEU A 160 20.78 2.89 -3.68
CA LEU A 160 20.21 2.89 -2.34
C LEU A 160 20.05 1.46 -1.83
N ARG A 161 20.39 1.23 -0.56
CA ARG A 161 20.24 -0.06 0.12
C ARG A 161 19.33 0.09 1.32
N ALA A 162 18.39 -0.84 1.46
CA ALA A 162 17.60 -0.96 2.67
C ALA A 162 18.34 -1.86 3.67
N GLU A 163 18.52 -1.38 4.90
CA GLU A 163 19.16 -2.14 5.98
C GLU A 163 18.18 -2.26 7.15
N LEU A 164 17.80 -3.49 7.47
CA LEU A 164 16.92 -3.79 8.59
C LEU A 164 17.75 -4.19 9.81
N LYS A 165 17.53 -3.50 10.93
CA LYS A 165 18.11 -3.82 12.23
C LYS A 165 17.00 -4.31 13.14
N VAL A 166 17.13 -5.56 13.57
CA VAL A 166 16.21 -6.19 14.54
C VAL A 166 17.00 -6.45 15.81
N THR A 167 16.63 -5.77 16.90
CA THR A 167 17.27 -5.93 18.20
C THR A 167 16.45 -6.89 19.04
N LYS A 168 17.11 -7.92 19.59
CA LYS A 168 16.49 -8.87 20.53
C LYS A 168 16.62 -8.36 21.96
N ASN A 169 15.69 -8.76 22.83
CA ASN A 169 15.88 -8.63 24.28
C ASN A 169 16.77 -9.79 24.76
N PRO A 170 17.97 -9.53 25.29
CA PRO A 170 18.88 -10.60 25.70
C PRO A 170 18.39 -11.37 26.92
N ASP A 171 17.60 -10.72 27.79
CA ASP A 171 17.17 -11.26 29.08
C ASP A 171 15.78 -11.94 29.02
N ILE A 172 15.19 -12.05 27.83
CA ILE A 172 13.85 -12.61 27.63
C ILE A 172 13.95 -13.85 26.76
N GLU A 173 13.79 -15.01 27.38
CA GLU A 173 13.73 -16.31 26.68
C GLU A 173 12.34 -16.59 26.10
N ASP A 174 11.30 -15.90 26.60
CA ASP A 174 9.94 -16.10 26.13
C ASP A 174 9.68 -15.48 24.75
N ASP A 175 8.68 -16.03 24.06
CA ASP A 175 8.25 -15.58 22.73
C ASP A 175 7.34 -14.34 22.79
N PHE A 176 7.09 -13.76 23.97
CA PHE A 176 6.18 -12.64 24.14
C PHE A 176 6.86 -11.30 23.86
N ASN A 177 8.13 -11.17 24.23
CA ASN A 177 8.89 -9.93 24.10
C ASN A 177 10.30 -10.13 23.53
N LYS A 178 10.47 -11.12 22.63
CA LYS A 178 11.76 -11.48 22.06
C LYS A 178 12.47 -10.35 21.31
N ILE A 179 11.70 -9.50 20.61
CA ILE A 179 12.22 -8.34 19.87
C ILE A 179 11.95 -7.04 20.64
N SER A 180 12.99 -6.22 20.82
CA SER A 180 12.96 -4.93 21.53
C SER A 180 12.85 -3.74 20.60
N SER A 181 13.38 -3.83 19.39
CA SER A 181 13.18 -2.81 18.37
C SER A 181 13.39 -3.33 16.95
N ILE A 182 12.71 -2.66 16.02
CA ILE A 182 12.86 -2.85 14.58
C ILE A 182 13.15 -1.47 13.98
N VAL A 183 14.28 -1.33 13.31
CA VAL A 183 14.68 -0.11 12.63
C VAL A 183 15.01 -0.43 11.18
N LEU A 184 14.32 0.21 10.25
CA LEU A 184 14.63 0.12 8.82
C LEU A 184 15.27 1.43 8.36
N GLU A 185 16.48 1.33 7.84
CA GLU A 185 17.22 2.46 7.28
C GLU A 185 17.30 2.34 5.76
N LEU A 186 17.29 3.48 5.09
CA LEU A 186 17.63 3.61 3.69
C LEU A 186 18.96 4.34 3.58
N ILE A 187 19.95 3.65 3.03
CA ILE A 187 21.32 4.12 2.89
C ILE A 187 21.55 4.48 1.42
N SER A 188 22.02 5.68 1.16
CA SER A 188 22.42 6.16 -0.14
C SER A 188 23.93 6.37 -0.18
N GLU A 189 24.58 5.86 -1.21
CA GLU A 189 26.02 6.04 -1.42
C GLU A 189 26.43 7.51 -1.49
N ARG A 190 25.54 8.38 -1.97
CA ARG A 190 25.82 9.81 -2.20
C ARG A 190 25.24 10.75 -1.14
N LYS A 191 24.11 10.38 -0.54
CA LYS A 191 23.32 11.28 0.32
C LYS A 191 23.40 10.93 1.81
N GLY A 192 24.03 9.82 2.17
CA GLY A 192 24.10 9.33 3.54
C GLY A 192 22.91 8.43 3.87
N ARG A 193 22.42 8.47 5.11
CA ARG A 193 21.39 7.54 5.62
C ARG A 193 20.14 8.24 6.11
N LYS A 194 19.02 7.51 6.15
CA LYS A 194 17.83 7.93 6.87
C LYS A 194 17.08 6.74 7.45
N THR A 195 16.48 6.93 8.60
CA THR A 195 15.52 5.99 9.16
C THR A 195 14.17 6.20 8.46
N ILE A 196 13.63 5.13 7.87
CA ILE A 196 12.31 5.15 7.22
C ILE A 196 11.25 4.43 8.06
N TYR A 197 11.67 3.58 8.99
CA TYR A 197 10.79 2.99 9.99
C TYR A 197 11.55 2.76 11.28
N ALA A 198 10.86 2.99 12.40
CA ALA A 198 11.37 2.64 13.72
C ALA A 198 10.18 2.27 14.61
N GLU A 199 10.25 1.09 15.19
CA GLU A 199 9.33 0.64 16.23
C GLU A 199 10.14 0.14 17.41
N ARG A 200 9.72 0.53 18.61
CA ARG A 200 10.35 0.11 19.87
C ARG A 200 9.29 -0.52 20.74
N PHE A 201 9.63 -1.67 21.31
CA PHE A 201 8.79 -2.42 22.23
C PHE A 201 9.36 -2.24 23.63
N GLY A 202 8.54 -1.75 24.54
CA GLY A 202 8.90 -1.67 25.94
C GLY A 202 8.89 -3.05 26.60
N PRO A 203 9.60 -3.23 27.72
CA PRO A 203 9.64 -4.51 28.44
C PRO A 203 8.27 -4.96 28.98
N LYS A 204 7.29 -4.05 29.04
CA LYS A 204 5.91 -4.32 29.46
C LYS A 204 4.91 -4.37 28.31
N SER A 205 5.33 -4.10 27.07
CA SER A 205 4.44 -4.13 25.91
C SER A 205 4.58 -5.46 25.19
N TYR A 206 3.54 -6.29 25.25
CA TYR A 206 3.47 -7.52 24.47
C TYR A 206 3.58 -7.20 22.98
N SER A 207 4.76 -7.45 22.39
CA SER A 207 4.94 -7.31 20.94
C SER A 207 4.45 -8.59 20.24
N GLY A 208 4.76 -9.75 20.85
CA GLY A 208 4.60 -11.06 20.24
C GLY A 208 5.37 -11.19 18.94
N ILE A 209 6.32 -10.28 18.64
CA ILE A 209 7.13 -10.32 17.44
C ILE A 209 8.34 -11.20 17.72
N LEU A 210 8.60 -12.16 16.81
CA LEU A 210 9.69 -13.13 16.91
C LEU A 210 10.81 -12.84 15.92
N ASP A 211 10.46 -12.31 14.75
CA ASP A 211 11.39 -11.95 13.69
C ASP A 211 10.77 -10.86 12.80
N ALA A 212 11.61 -10.16 12.03
CA ALA A 212 11.16 -9.21 11.02
C ALA A 212 12.12 -9.19 9.83
N ARG A 213 11.59 -9.09 8.62
CA ARG A 213 12.36 -9.12 7.36
C ARG A 213 11.74 -8.21 6.32
N VAL A 214 12.57 -7.57 5.50
CA VAL A 214 12.11 -6.86 4.31
C VAL A 214 12.13 -7.82 3.12
N VAL A 215 10.96 -8.19 2.63
CA VAL A 215 10.84 -9.16 1.51
C VAL A 215 11.15 -8.53 0.15
N GLY A 216 11.11 -7.21 0.08
CA GLY A 216 11.36 -6.42 -1.11
C GLY A 216 10.60 -5.09 -1.09
N TYR A 217 10.50 -4.46 -2.25
CA TYR A 217 9.79 -3.19 -2.41
C TYR A 217 9.03 -3.11 -3.74
N LEU A 218 8.04 -2.22 -3.77
CA LEU A 218 7.26 -1.87 -4.95
C LEU A 218 7.57 -0.41 -5.33
N LYS A 219 7.88 -0.15 -6.60
CA LYS A 219 8.12 1.22 -7.10
C LYS A 219 6.81 1.93 -7.41
N SER A 220 6.70 3.18 -7.00
CA SER A 220 5.65 4.08 -7.49
C SER A 220 5.89 4.36 -8.98
N PRO A 221 4.85 4.30 -9.82
CA PRO A 221 4.96 4.73 -11.22
C PRO A 221 4.87 6.25 -11.38
N PHE A 222 4.55 7.01 -10.32
CA PHE A 222 4.22 8.44 -10.42
C PHE A 222 5.24 9.37 -9.78
N GLU A 223 6.03 8.87 -8.83
CA GLU A 223 7.03 9.68 -8.12
C GLU A 223 8.22 8.82 -7.68
N ALA A 224 9.29 9.49 -7.25
CA ALA A 224 10.50 8.86 -6.74
C ALA A 224 10.29 8.27 -5.33
N ARG A 225 9.36 7.31 -5.22
CA ARG A 225 8.96 6.69 -3.96
C ARG A 225 8.84 5.18 -4.13
N VAL A 226 9.13 4.46 -3.06
CA VAL A 226 8.89 3.02 -2.95
C VAL A 226 8.03 2.70 -1.74
N ALA A 227 7.35 1.57 -1.82
CA ALA A 227 6.68 0.90 -0.71
C ALA A 227 7.48 -0.35 -0.36
N PHE A 228 8.21 -0.33 0.75
CA PHE A 228 8.83 -1.54 1.29
C PHE A 228 7.78 -2.42 1.94
N ILE A 229 7.91 -3.73 1.75
CA ILE A 229 7.07 -4.72 2.42
C ILE A 229 7.91 -5.33 3.55
N LEU A 230 7.62 -4.92 4.77
CA LEU A 230 8.19 -5.45 6.00
C LEU A 230 7.26 -6.56 6.50
N VAL A 231 7.77 -7.78 6.56
CA VAL A 231 7.07 -8.94 7.13
C VAL A 231 7.56 -9.16 8.54
N LYS A 232 6.64 -9.15 9.51
CA LYS A 232 6.92 -9.53 10.89
C LYS A 232 6.38 -10.94 11.15
N VAL A 233 7.18 -11.79 11.76
CA VAL A 233 6.71 -13.08 12.30
C VAL A 233 6.21 -12.82 13.71
N ARG A 234 4.97 -13.20 13.98
CA ARG A 234 4.34 -13.10 15.29
C ARG A 234 4.06 -14.46 15.85
N ARG A 235 4.19 -14.58 17.17
CA ARG A 235 3.69 -15.73 17.91
C ARG A 235 2.20 -15.91 17.59
N GLY A 236 1.80 -17.12 17.24
CA GLY A 236 0.39 -17.46 17.06
C GLY A 236 -0.34 -17.45 18.41
N TYR A 237 -1.67 -17.41 18.37
CA TYR A 237 -2.52 -17.31 19.56
C TYR A 237 -2.20 -18.41 20.59
N GLU A 238 -2.17 -19.67 20.14
CA GLU A 238 -1.86 -20.85 20.97
C GLU A 238 -0.37 -21.24 20.94
N GLY A 239 0.49 -20.47 20.24
CA GLY A 239 1.90 -20.77 20.04
C GLY A 239 2.23 -21.01 18.57
N LEU A 240 2.54 -22.26 18.21
CA LEU A 240 2.68 -22.67 16.81
C LEU A 240 1.32 -23.11 16.25
N PRO A 241 1.04 -22.91 14.95
CA PRO A 241 1.89 -22.18 14.00
C PRO A 241 1.95 -20.69 14.31
N HIS A 242 3.11 -20.08 14.03
CA HIS A 242 3.24 -18.62 14.07
C HIS A 242 2.55 -17.98 12.87
N VAL A 243 2.36 -16.66 12.89
CA VAL A 243 1.70 -15.94 11.80
C VAL A 243 2.59 -14.84 11.24
N THR A 244 2.49 -14.55 9.96
CA THR A 244 3.12 -13.34 9.42
C THR A 244 2.15 -12.16 9.44
N VAL A 245 2.69 -10.95 9.60
CA VAL A 245 1.96 -9.69 9.44
C VAL A 245 2.75 -8.80 8.51
N ASN A 246 2.10 -8.33 7.44
CA ASN A 246 2.67 -7.43 6.46
C ASN A 246 2.48 -5.98 6.91
N GLU A 247 3.56 -5.22 6.84
CA GLU A 247 3.57 -3.78 7.04
C GLU A 247 4.19 -3.09 5.83
N VAL A 248 3.52 -2.03 5.37
CA VAL A 248 3.98 -1.25 4.22
C VAL A 248 4.65 0.00 4.74
N ILE A 249 5.90 0.23 4.34
CA ILE A 249 6.70 1.38 4.74
C ILE A 249 7.03 2.23 3.51
N GLY A 250 6.64 3.50 3.53
CA GLY A 250 6.91 4.45 2.48
C GLY A 250 8.32 5.04 2.57
N ALA A 251 9.01 5.15 1.42
CA ALA A 251 10.30 5.82 1.38
C ALA A 251 10.48 6.66 0.13
N ASP A 252 10.77 7.95 0.34
CA ASP A 252 11.20 8.86 -0.71
C ASP A 252 12.64 8.54 -1.15
N LEU A 253 12.93 8.49 -2.44
CA LEU A 253 14.27 8.16 -2.95
C LEU A 253 15.20 9.38 -3.08
N ILE A 254 14.69 10.59 -2.80
CA ILE A 254 15.40 11.84 -3.07
C ILE A 254 15.78 12.57 -1.78
N SER A 255 14.87 12.62 -0.81
CA SER A 255 14.90 13.52 0.35
C SER A 255 14.98 12.79 1.69
N GLY A 256 15.30 13.54 2.75
CA GLY A 256 15.34 13.05 4.14
C GLY A 256 16.65 12.36 4.57
N PHE A 257 17.63 12.25 3.68
CA PHE A 257 18.95 11.68 3.98
C PHE A 257 19.82 12.66 4.77
N LYS A 258 20.64 12.13 5.67
CA LYS A 258 21.64 12.84 6.46
C LYS A 258 23.00 12.18 6.24
N LYS A 259 24.02 12.98 5.92
CA LYS A 259 25.41 12.52 5.79
C LYS A 259 25.99 12.15 7.13
#